data_AF-A0AAU4SLX4-F1
#
_entry.id   AF-A0AAU4SLX4-F1
#
_cell.length_a   1.000
_cell.length_b   1.000
_cell.length_c   1.000
_cell.angle_alpha   90.00
_cell.angle_beta   90.00
_cell.angle_gamma   90.00
#
_symmetry.space_group_name_H-M   'P 1'
#
loop_
_entity.id
_entity.type
_entity.pdbx_description
1 polymer ?
#
loop_
_entity_poly.entity_id
_entity_poly.type
_entity_poly.pdbx_seq_one_letter_code
_entity_poly.pdbx_strand_id
1 'polypeptide(L)' 'MPTPQAHGIDEDEWFRLLSLVAEQSLASGSPAGKPVVPTVDEIQDLYAQIYA' A
#
# COMPACT_ATOMS: atom_id res chain seq x y z
N MET A 1 -2.17 7.46 13.53
CA MET A 1 -1.11 8.07 12.70
C MET A 1 -1.74 9.13 11.83
N PRO A 2 -1.02 10.20 11.45
CA PRO A 2 -1.49 11.12 10.41
C PRO A 2 -1.69 10.35 9.09
N THR A 3 -2.79 10.65 8.38
CA THR A 3 -3.10 10.06 7.08
C THR A 3 -2.20 10.67 6.00
N PRO A 4 -2.03 10.02 4.84
CA PRO A 4 -1.33 10.60 3.69
C PRO A 4 -1.90 11.97 3.29
N GLN A 5 -3.23 12.14 3.38
CA GLN A 5 -3.90 13.41 3.18
C GLN A 5 -3.42 14.49 4.17
N ALA A 6 -3.22 14.14 5.44
CA ALA A 6 -2.68 15.06 6.45
C ALA A 6 -1.22 15.47 6.18
N HIS A 7 -0.50 14.73 5.34
CA HIS A 7 0.83 15.08 4.83
C HIS A 7 0.80 15.88 3.52
N GLY A 8 -0.39 16.23 3.01
CA GLY A 8 -0.55 16.97 1.76
C GLY A 8 -0.32 16.13 0.50
N ILE A 9 -0.43 14.80 0.61
CA ILE A 9 -0.31 13.89 -0.54
C ILE A 9 -1.65 13.89 -1.28
N ASP A 10 -1.58 14.26 -2.56
CA ASP A 10 -2.71 14.26 -3.48
C ASP A 10 -3.29 12.84 -3.65
N GLU A 11 -4.62 12.75 -3.76
CA GLU A 11 -5.34 11.48 -3.87
C GLU A 11 -4.93 10.72 -5.14
N ASP A 12 -4.87 11.39 -6.30
CA ASP A 12 -4.51 10.75 -7.55
C ASP A 12 -3.06 10.25 -7.53
N GLU A 13 -2.16 11.00 -6.87
CA GLU A 13 -0.77 10.58 -6.67
C GLU A 13 -0.66 9.40 -5.71
N TRP A 14 -1.44 9.40 -4.62
CA TRP A 14 -1.50 8.27 -3.70
C TRP A 14 -1.97 6.98 -4.41
N PHE A 15 -3.10 7.04 -5.12
CA PHE A 15 -3.64 5.91 -5.86
C PHE A 15 -2.73 5.44 -7.00
N ARG A 16 -1.99 6.36 -7.65
CA ARG A 16 -0.98 6.01 -8.66
C ARG A 16 0.20 5.24 -8.04
N LEU A 17 0.62 5.60 -6.84
CA LEU A 17 1.74 4.96 -6.14
C LEU A 17 1.35 3.65 -5.45
N LEU A 18 0.08 3.39 -5.19
CA LEU A 18 -0.41 2.15 -4.56
C LEU A 18 0.08 0.89 -5.28
N SER A 19 -0.03 0.84 -6.60
CA SER A 19 0.42 -0.32 -7.39
C SER A 19 1.93 -0.54 -7.25
N LEU A 20 2.71 0.55 -7.31
CA LEU A 20 4.17 0.51 -7.16
C LEU A 20 4.56 0.02 -5.75
N VAL A 21 3.89 0.52 -4.71
CA VAL A 21 4.16 0.13 -3.32
C VAL A 21 3.75 -1.32 -3.07
N ALA A 22 2.66 -1.80 -3.67
CA ALA A 22 2.22 -3.19 -3.57
C ALA A 22 3.24 -4.15 -4.20
N GLU A 23 3.70 -3.84 -5.41
CA GLU A 23 4.74 -4.60 -6.10
C GLU A 23 6.07 -4.61 -5.31
N GLN A 24 6.48 -3.44 -4.79
CA GLN A 24 7.69 -3.32 -3.96
C GLN A 24 7.57 -4.08 -2.64
N SER A 25 6.41 -4.08 -1.99
CA SER A 25 6.17 -4.84 -0.75
C SER A 25 6.36 -6.34 -0.98
N LEU A 26 5.87 -6.86 -2.11
CA LEU A 26 6.04 -8.25 -2.50
C LEU A 26 7.50 -8.58 -2.84
N ALA A 27 8.15 -7.71 -3.62
CA ALA A 27 9.54 -7.88 -4.05
C ALA A 27 10.57 -7.74 -2.91
N SER A 28 10.27 -6.95 -1.87
CA SER A 28 11.17 -6.70 -0.74
C SER A 28 11.40 -7.93 0.17
N GLY A 29 10.69 -9.04 -0.06
CA GLY A 29 10.88 -10.27 0.70
C GLY A 29 10.25 -10.24 2.10
N SER A 30 9.53 -9.18 2.47
CA SER A 30 8.68 -9.12 3.67
C SER A 30 7.69 -10.30 3.83
N PRO A 31 7.22 -10.97 2.76
CA PRO A 31 6.33 -12.13 2.93
C PRO A 31 7.02 -13.41 3.39
N ALA A 32 8.36 -13.52 3.34
CA ALA A 32 9.08 -14.78 3.57
C ALA A 32 8.96 -15.35 5.01
N GLY A 33 8.36 -14.60 5.95
CA GLY A 33 8.03 -15.07 7.30
C GLY A 33 6.56 -14.94 7.69
N LYS A 34 5.67 -14.57 6.75
CA LYS A 34 4.24 -14.35 7.03
C LYS A 34 3.43 -15.58 6.61
N PRO A 35 2.49 -16.07 7.43
CA PRO A 35 1.70 -17.27 7.13
C PRO A 35 0.77 -17.09 5.92
N VAL A 36 0.51 -15.85 5.51
CA VAL A 36 -0.27 -15.49 4.32
C VAL A 36 0.46 -14.36 3.60
N VAL A 37 0.70 -14.55 2.31
CA VAL A 37 1.21 -13.51 1.41
C VAL A 37 -0.01 -12.89 0.72
N PRO A 38 -0.35 -11.62 1.00
CA PRO A 38 -1.46 -10.97 0.34
C PRO A 38 -1.13 -10.72 -1.13
N THR A 39 -2.16 -10.73 -1.98
CA THR A 39 -2.09 -10.36 -3.39
C THR A 39 -1.89 -8.86 -3.56
N VAL A 40 -1.51 -8.42 -4.78
CA VAL A 40 -1.38 -6.99 -5.11
C VAL A 40 -2.69 -6.25 -4.83
N ASP A 41 -3.83 -6.83 -5.24
CA ASP A 41 -5.15 -6.23 -5.05
C ASP A 41 -5.50 -6.08 -3.56
N GLU A 42 -5.24 -7.10 -2.74
CA GLU A 42 -5.47 -7.02 -1.28
C GLU A 42 -4.59 -5.97 -0.60
N ILE A 43 -3.35 -5.79 -1.07
CA ILE A 43 -2.46 -4.74 -0.57
C ILE A 43 -3.02 -3.36 -0.96
N GLN A 44 -3.48 -3.19 -2.19
CA GLN A 44 -4.09 -1.94 -2.65
C GLN A 44 -5.34 -1.58 -1.84
N ASP A 45 -6.23 -2.54 -1.59
CA ASP A 45 -7.42 -2.34 -0.76
C ASP A 45 -7.09 -1.94 0.69
N LEU A 46 -6.03 -2.54 1.26
CA LEU A 46 -5.56 -2.17 2.60
C LEU A 46 -5.02 -0.74 2.64
N TYR A 47 -4.20 -0.35 1.67
CA TYR A 47 -3.65 1.01 1.64
C TYR A 47 -4.68 2.06 1.22
N ALA A 48 -5.70 1.71 0.43
CA ALA A 48 -6.84 2.57 0.15
C ALA A 48 -7.63 2.89 1.44
N GLN A 49 -7.80 1.92 2.33
CA GLN A 49 -8.41 2.14 3.66
C GLN A 49 -7.58 3.04 4.58
N ILE A 50 -6.26 3.12 4.39
CA ILE A 50 -5.36 3.96 5.19
C ILE A 50 -5.37 5.42 4.73
N TYR A 51 -5.80 5.69 3.48
CA TYR A 51 -5.88 7.05 2.95
C TYR A 51 -6.95 7.89 3.66
N ALA A 52 -8.08 7.28 4.01
CA ALA A 52 -9.22 7.90 4.71
C ALA A 52 -8.99 8.02 6.22
#